data_AF-A0A9D7U5L1-F1
#
_entry.id   AF-A0A9D7U5L1-F1
#
_cell.length_a   1.000
_cell.length_b   1.000
_cell.length_c   1.000
_cell.angle_alpha   90.00
_cell.angle_beta   90.00
_cell.angle_gamma   90.00
#
_symmetry.space_group_name_H-M   'P 1'
#
loop_
_entity.id
_entity.type
_entity.pdbx_description
1 polymer ?
#
loop_
_entity_poly.entity_id
_entity_poly.type
_entity_poly.pdbx_seq_one_letter_code
_entity_poly.pdbx_strand_id
1 'polypeptide(L)'
;MGDLWSRGISVEQVRNSFPSITAGGNTYFPNIPEATQITNNAIWGIRRQTTTTNLSAIHLFTQRSTTLTGWNQIITPSLNNNQYFTRNDVVYNNTIVLTNDNVAGSGLVAAVGVQHANGASIKNNAFVMQNGASASTLNHSTLFYQGVQMTDGNDPMALVCDRNAYENGEATMARFVERSTPTAM
;
A
#
# COMPACT_ATOMS: atom_id res chain seq x y z
N MET A 1 19.20 5.26 -10.38
CA MET A 1 18.00 4.63 -10.99
C MET A 1 16.80 5.37 -10.43
N GLY A 2 16.01 6.03 -11.28
CA GLY A 2 14.85 6.83 -10.83
C GLY A 2 13.74 5.94 -10.24
N ASP A 3 12.88 6.53 -9.41
CA ASP A 3 11.72 5.85 -8.84
C ASP A 3 10.74 5.44 -9.96
N LEU A 4 10.40 4.15 -10.06
CA LEU A 4 9.48 3.59 -11.08
C LEU A 4 8.01 3.79 -10.71
N TRP A 5 7.68 4.92 -10.11
CA TRP A 5 6.36 5.18 -9.55
C TRP A 5 5.90 6.61 -9.82
N SER A 6 4.62 6.72 -10.12
CA SER A 6 3.87 7.96 -10.08
C SER A 6 2.96 7.91 -8.86
N ARG A 7 3.16 8.80 -7.89
CA ARG A 7 2.39 8.84 -6.65
C ARG A 7 1.83 10.22 -6.35
N GLY A 8 0.66 10.25 -5.70
CA GLY A 8 0.12 11.47 -5.10
C GLY A 8 0.72 11.67 -3.72
N ILE A 9 0.23 10.90 -2.76
CA ILE A 9 0.72 10.86 -1.39
C ILE A 9 1.41 9.51 -1.16
N SER A 10 2.64 9.55 -0.66
CA SER A 10 3.40 8.36 -0.31
C SER A 10 3.91 8.45 1.12
N VAL A 11 3.69 7.38 1.88
CA VAL A 11 4.26 7.18 3.22
C VAL A 11 5.09 5.92 3.17
N GLU A 12 6.40 6.11 3.24
CA GLU A 12 7.36 5.03 3.40
C GLU A 12 7.82 4.97 4.85
N GLN A 13 7.62 3.82 5.49
CA GLN A 13 8.17 3.56 6.82
C GLN A 13 9.48 2.78 6.72
N VAL A 14 10.55 3.38 7.22
CA VAL A 14 11.88 2.75 7.31
C VAL A 14 12.20 2.45 8.77
N ARG A 15 12.72 1.24 9.04
CA ARG A 15 13.12 0.84 10.40
C ARG A 15 14.51 1.39 10.70
N ASN A 16 14.60 2.21 11.74
CA ASN A 16 15.87 2.72 12.23
C ASN A 16 16.37 1.88 13.40
N SER A 17 17.69 1.70 13.49
CA SER A 17 18.35 0.92 14.54
C SER A 17 19.38 1.81 15.23
N PHE A 18 19.25 1.97 16.54
CA PHE A 18 20.20 2.75 17.35
C PHE A 18 20.80 1.88 18.45
N PRO A 19 22.08 2.07 18.82
CA PRO A 19 22.64 1.40 19.98
C PRO A 19 21.89 1.81 21.25
N SER A 20 21.48 0.84 22.06
CA SER A 20 20.83 1.05 23.35
C SER A 20 21.87 1.19 24.46
N ILE A 21 21.74 2.22 25.28
CA ILE A 21 22.57 2.42 26.48
C ILE A 21 22.09 1.62 27.70
N THR A 22 20.90 0.98 27.62
CA THR A 22 20.23 0.34 28.77
C THR A 22 20.00 -1.16 28.58
N ALA A 23 19.81 -1.63 27.35
CA ALA A 23 19.35 -2.99 27.07
C ALA A 23 20.43 -3.95 26.51
N GLY A 24 21.70 -3.52 26.40
CA GLY A 24 22.78 -4.37 25.89
C GLY A 24 22.60 -4.83 24.44
N GLY A 25 22.04 -3.97 23.58
CA GLY A 25 21.72 -4.28 22.18
C GLY A 25 21.27 -3.04 21.40
N ASN A 26 20.56 -3.22 20.28
CA ASN A 26 19.98 -2.12 19.51
C ASN A 26 18.51 -1.89 19.86
N THR A 27 18.12 -0.62 19.96
CA THR A 27 16.71 -0.19 19.99
C THR A 27 16.25 0.11 18.57
N TYR A 28 15.10 -0.46 18.17
CA TYR A 28 14.52 -0.26 16.86
C TYR A 28 13.37 0.74 16.91
N PHE A 29 13.29 1.62 15.91
CA PHE A 29 12.19 2.55 15.72
C PHE A 29 11.56 2.36 14.35
N PRO A 30 10.27 2.69 14.20
CA PRO A 30 9.33 3.08 15.26
C PRO A 30 8.99 1.95 16.25
N ASN A 31 9.00 2.24 17.55
CA ASN A 31 8.71 1.29 18.64
C ASN A 31 7.28 1.43 19.21
N ILE A 32 6.54 2.45 18.78
CA ILE A 32 5.12 2.67 19.09
C ILE A 32 4.33 2.77 17.77
N PRO A 33 3.03 2.43 17.76
CA PRO A 33 2.20 2.57 16.56
C PRO A 33 2.25 3.98 15.99
N GLU A 34 2.50 4.08 14.69
CA GLU A 34 2.70 5.34 13.98
C GLU A 34 1.37 6.01 13.67
N ALA A 35 0.33 5.21 13.44
CA ALA A 35 -1.05 5.65 13.20
C ALA A 35 -1.14 6.77 12.15
N THR A 36 -0.46 6.60 11.02
CA THR A 36 -0.36 7.65 10.00
C THR A 36 -1.74 7.95 9.41
N GLN A 37 -2.12 9.22 9.33
CA GLN A 37 -3.43 9.62 8.82
C GLN A 37 -3.31 10.40 7.51
N ILE A 38 -4.06 9.98 6.50
CA ILE A 38 -4.19 10.67 5.21
C ILE A 38 -5.67 11.01 5.00
N THR A 39 -5.98 12.31 5.07
CA THR A 39 -7.34 12.75 5.38
C THR A 39 -7.75 13.96 4.55
N ASN A 40 -9.00 14.00 4.08
CA ASN A 40 -9.61 15.17 3.45
C ASN A 40 -8.86 15.70 2.21
N ASN A 41 -8.27 14.81 1.40
CA ASN A 41 -7.58 15.18 0.17
C ASN A 41 -8.48 14.97 -1.06
N ALA A 42 -8.28 15.80 -2.08
CA ALA A 42 -8.71 15.54 -3.44
C ALA A 42 -7.48 15.23 -4.31
N ILE A 43 -7.39 14.03 -4.83
CA ILE A 43 -6.24 13.56 -5.62
C ILE A 43 -6.70 13.26 -7.04
N TRP A 44 -6.14 13.97 -8.01
CA TRP A 44 -6.48 13.84 -9.42
C TRP A 44 -5.26 14.18 -10.30
N GLY A 45 -5.26 13.73 -11.55
CA GLY A 45 -4.28 14.12 -12.57
C GLY A 45 -2.94 13.37 -12.52
N ILE A 46 -2.79 12.36 -11.67
CA ILE A 46 -1.57 11.53 -11.63
C ILE A 46 -1.58 10.59 -12.85
N ARG A 47 -0.46 10.50 -13.57
CA ARG A 47 -0.33 9.71 -14.80
C ARG A 47 1.01 9.00 -14.86
N ARG A 48 1.04 7.84 -15.51
CA ARG A 48 2.27 7.12 -15.83
C ARG A 48 2.86 7.64 -17.14
N GLN A 49 4.18 7.57 -17.28
CA GLN A 49 4.88 7.91 -18.52
C GLN A 49 5.31 6.68 -19.32
N THR A 50 5.46 5.52 -18.67
CA THR A 50 5.93 4.29 -19.32
C THR A 50 5.09 3.09 -18.89
N THR A 51 5.16 2.01 -19.66
CA THR A 51 4.36 0.78 -19.44
C THR A 51 4.74 0.02 -18.17
N THR A 52 5.93 0.25 -17.62
CA THR A 52 6.42 -0.40 -16.38
C THR A 52 6.29 0.48 -15.13
N THR A 53 5.89 1.75 -15.29
CA THR A 53 5.69 2.67 -14.17
C THR A 53 4.46 2.23 -13.36
N ASN A 54 4.61 2.16 -12.04
CA ASN A 54 3.49 1.91 -11.14
C ASN A 54 2.76 3.22 -10.82
N LEU A 55 1.47 3.14 -10.51
CA LEU A 55 0.62 4.27 -10.16
C LEU A 55 -0.09 4.00 -8.84
N SER A 56 0.00 4.96 -7.91
CA SER A 56 -0.82 4.95 -6.68
C SER A 56 -1.19 6.36 -6.25
N ALA A 57 -2.47 6.67 -6.08
CA ALA A 57 -2.84 7.98 -5.56
C ALA A 57 -2.39 8.13 -4.09
N ILE A 58 -2.62 7.10 -3.28
CA ILE A 58 -2.11 6.99 -1.92
C ILE A 58 -1.31 5.69 -1.81
N HIS A 59 -0.09 5.74 -1.30
CA HIS A 59 0.75 4.56 -1.09
C HIS A 59 1.30 4.52 0.33
N LEU A 60 0.81 3.59 1.13
CA LEU A 60 1.27 3.29 2.49
C LEU A 60 2.08 2.01 2.46
N PHE A 61 3.36 2.08 2.83
CA PHE A 61 4.24 0.91 2.75
C PHE A 61 5.42 1.00 3.70
N THR A 62 5.92 -0.14 4.15
CA THR A 62 7.30 -0.20 4.64
C THR A 62 8.27 -0.24 3.46
N GLN A 63 9.53 0.11 3.71
CA GLN A 63 10.62 -0.09 2.75
C GLN A 63 10.56 -1.45 2.02
N ARG A 64 10.79 -1.43 0.70
CA ARG A 64 10.81 -2.63 -0.16
C ARG A 64 12.21 -3.22 -0.28
N SER A 65 12.30 -4.50 -0.64
CA SER A 65 13.59 -5.14 -0.88
C SER A 65 14.35 -4.47 -2.04
N THR A 66 15.58 -4.06 -1.81
CA THR A 66 16.45 -3.46 -2.85
C THR A 66 17.22 -4.50 -3.66
N THR A 67 17.17 -5.77 -3.26
CA THR A 67 17.85 -6.89 -3.95
C THR A 67 16.97 -7.57 -5.00
N LEU A 68 15.66 -7.29 -4.98
CA LEU A 68 14.69 -7.80 -5.94
C LEU A 68 14.33 -6.73 -6.96
N THR A 69 13.73 -7.14 -8.08
CA THR A 69 13.24 -6.24 -9.13
C THR A 69 11.80 -6.55 -9.52
N GLY A 70 11.14 -5.61 -10.17
CA GLY A 70 9.79 -5.78 -10.73
C GLY A 70 8.74 -6.14 -9.67
N TRP A 71 7.84 -7.06 -10.01
CA TRP A 71 6.76 -7.49 -9.11
C TRP A 71 7.25 -7.99 -7.76
N ASN A 72 8.32 -8.81 -7.75
CA ASN A 72 8.86 -9.39 -6.52
C ASN A 72 9.37 -8.33 -5.55
N GLN A 73 9.94 -7.23 -6.06
CA GLN A 73 10.29 -6.08 -5.23
C GLN A 73 9.06 -5.39 -4.64
N ILE A 74 8.01 -5.21 -5.45
CA ILE A 74 6.77 -4.58 -5.00
C ILE A 74 6.14 -5.40 -3.89
N ILE A 75 6.10 -6.74 -3.95
CA ILE A 75 5.46 -7.58 -2.91
C ILE A 75 6.41 -8.12 -1.83
N THR A 76 7.71 -7.81 -1.87
CA THR A 76 8.63 -8.20 -0.79
C THR A 76 9.16 -6.98 -0.01
N PRO A 77 8.85 -6.84 1.29
CA PRO A 77 9.43 -5.79 2.13
C PRO A 77 10.92 -6.04 2.39
N SER A 78 11.67 -4.98 2.74
CA SER A 78 13.10 -5.10 3.05
C SER A 78 13.35 -5.99 4.29
N LEU A 79 12.43 -5.95 5.25
CA LEU A 79 12.40 -6.82 6.40
C LEU A 79 11.12 -7.67 6.37
N ASN A 80 11.27 -8.92 5.95
CA ASN A 80 10.16 -9.84 5.80
C ASN A 80 9.94 -10.71 7.05
N ASN A 81 9.72 -10.08 8.22
CA ASN A 81 9.46 -10.79 9.47
C ASN A 81 8.20 -10.26 10.18
N ASN A 82 7.71 -11.00 11.18
CA ASN A 82 6.49 -10.65 11.93
C ASN A 82 6.68 -9.48 12.91
N GLN A 83 7.83 -8.82 12.92
CA GLN A 83 8.18 -7.84 13.96
C GLN A 83 8.05 -6.39 13.51
N TYR A 84 7.84 -6.14 12.21
CA TYR A 84 7.88 -4.79 11.68
C TYR A 84 6.81 -4.60 10.63
N PHE A 85 5.79 -3.80 10.92
CA PHE A 85 4.72 -3.39 10.01
C PHE A 85 4.52 -1.88 10.16
N THR A 86 3.84 -1.26 9.20
CA THR A 86 3.15 0.00 9.52
C THR A 86 1.92 -0.33 10.37
N ARG A 87 1.57 0.50 11.35
CA ARG A 87 0.52 0.16 12.34
C ARG A 87 -0.55 1.24 12.45
N ASN A 88 -1.81 0.80 12.36
CA ASN A 88 -3.00 1.62 12.56
C ASN A 88 -3.12 2.82 11.61
N ASP A 89 -2.58 2.69 10.39
CA ASP A 89 -2.68 3.76 9.39
C ASP A 89 -4.14 3.95 8.94
N VAL A 90 -4.53 5.20 8.71
CA VAL A 90 -5.90 5.57 8.34
C VAL A 90 -5.91 6.41 7.07
N VAL A 91 -6.67 5.98 6.08
CA VAL A 91 -7.01 6.77 4.88
C VAL A 91 -8.50 7.06 4.94
N TYR A 92 -8.87 8.32 5.18
CA TYR A 92 -10.28 8.68 5.32
C TYR A 92 -10.69 9.99 4.67
N ASN A 93 -11.94 10.08 4.22
CA ASN A 93 -12.51 11.29 3.60
C ASN A 93 -11.74 11.81 2.38
N ASN A 94 -11.07 10.94 1.62
CA ASN A 94 -10.38 11.36 0.41
C ASN A 94 -11.28 11.14 -0.81
N THR A 95 -11.19 12.03 -1.78
CA THR A 95 -11.72 11.83 -3.14
C THR A 95 -10.55 11.56 -4.07
N ILE A 96 -10.56 10.42 -4.74
CA ILE A 96 -9.48 9.98 -5.62
C ILE A 96 -10.04 9.69 -6.99
N VAL A 97 -9.46 10.34 -8.00
CA VAL A 97 -9.79 10.11 -9.41
C VAL A 97 -8.52 9.71 -10.15
N LEU A 98 -8.44 8.44 -10.52
CA LEU A 98 -7.44 7.95 -11.46
C LEU A 98 -8.00 8.04 -12.87
N THR A 99 -7.60 9.09 -13.58
CA THR A 99 -7.99 9.29 -14.97
C THR A 99 -7.21 8.36 -15.88
N ASN A 100 -7.87 7.93 -16.95
CA ASN A 100 -7.20 7.20 -18.02
C ASN A 100 -5.95 7.95 -18.51
N ASP A 101 -4.80 7.33 -18.31
CA ASP A 101 -3.50 7.84 -18.75
C ASP A 101 -3.11 7.35 -20.15
N ASN A 102 -3.96 6.55 -20.80
CA ASN A 102 -3.73 5.91 -22.10
C ASN A 102 -2.48 5.02 -22.15
N VAL A 103 -2.01 4.52 -21.00
CA VAL A 103 -0.89 3.59 -20.91
C VAL A 103 -1.41 2.16 -20.75
N ALA A 104 -1.22 1.34 -21.77
CA ALA A 104 -1.37 -0.11 -21.65
C ALA A 104 -0.05 -0.71 -21.14
N GLY A 105 -0.04 -1.35 -19.98
CA GLY A 105 1.21 -1.66 -19.30
C GLY A 105 1.17 -2.82 -18.33
N SER A 106 2.31 -3.05 -17.70
CA SER A 106 2.50 -4.08 -16.69
C SER A 106 2.71 -3.51 -15.29
N GLY A 107 2.96 -2.20 -15.12
CA GLY A 107 3.07 -1.60 -13.79
C GLY A 107 1.78 -1.74 -12.96
N LEU A 108 1.90 -1.85 -11.63
CA LEU A 108 0.77 -1.84 -10.71
C LEU A 108 -0.01 -0.54 -10.84
N VAL A 109 -1.34 -0.61 -10.94
CA VAL A 109 -2.24 0.55 -10.89
C VAL A 109 -3.22 0.35 -9.75
N ALA A 110 -3.08 1.17 -8.71
CA ALA A 110 -3.95 1.15 -7.54
C ALA A 110 -4.45 2.57 -7.20
N ALA A 111 -5.69 2.77 -6.74
CA ALA A 111 -6.03 4.07 -6.13
C ALA A 111 -5.33 4.20 -4.77
N VAL A 112 -5.46 3.16 -3.95
CA VAL A 112 -4.78 3.06 -2.66
C VAL A 112 -3.98 1.76 -2.63
N GLY A 113 -2.67 1.88 -2.47
CA GLY A 113 -1.79 0.77 -2.14
C GLY A 113 -1.47 0.78 -0.65
N VAL A 114 -1.81 -0.30 0.05
CA VAL A 114 -1.43 -0.53 1.44
C VAL A 114 -0.61 -1.81 1.48
N GLN A 115 0.66 -1.69 1.84
CA GLN A 115 1.57 -2.82 1.83
C GLN A 115 2.26 -2.98 3.17
N HIS A 116 2.26 -4.22 3.66
CA HIS A 116 2.97 -4.57 4.88
C HIS A 116 2.48 -3.75 6.10
N ALA A 117 1.15 -3.65 6.19
CA ALA A 117 0.44 -2.91 7.22
C ALA A 117 -0.31 -3.85 8.17
N ASN A 118 -0.49 -3.39 9.41
CA ASN A 118 -1.23 -4.04 10.48
C ASN A 118 -2.32 -3.06 10.97
N GLY A 119 -3.59 -3.49 10.91
CA GLY A 119 -4.72 -2.72 11.43
C GLY A 119 -5.02 -1.46 10.61
N ALA A 120 -4.71 -1.46 9.30
CA ALA A 120 -4.99 -0.32 8.44
C ALA A 120 -6.50 -0.10 8.26
N SER A 121 -6.91 1.15 8.10
CA SER A 121 -8.32 1.53 7.96
C SER A 121 -8.54 2.45 6.75
N ILE A 122 -9.38 2.03 5.82
CA ILE A 122 -9.77 2.81 4.62
C ILE A 122 -11.26 3.13 4.71
N LYS A 123 -11.61 4.38 5.02
CA LYS A 123 -12.99 4.74 5.38
C LYS A 123 -13.51 6.00 4.72
N ASN A 124 -14.77 5.98 4.29
CA ASN A 124 -15.46 7.18 3.79
C ASN A 124 -14.71 7.90 2.66
N ASN A 125 -14.05 7.15 1.79
CA ASN A 125 -13.39 7.69 0.60
C ASN A 125 -14.29 7.51 -0.62
N ALA A 126 -14.13 8.38 -1.62
CA ALA A 126 -14.72 8.23 -2.94
C ALA A 126 -13.61 7.89 -3.95
N PHE A 127 -13.79 6.81 -4.70
CA PHE A 127 -12.83 6.34 -5.69
C PHE A 127 -13.45 6.31 -7.09
N VAL A 128 -12.70 6.79 -8.07
CA VAL A 128 -13.06 6.81 -9.49
C VAL A 128 -11.88 6.27 -10.29
N MET A 129 -12.09 5.17 -11.02
CA MET A 129 -11.06 4.43 -11.77
C MET A 129 -11.43 4.40 -13.25
N GLN A 130 -10.82 5.28 -14.04
CA GLN A 130 -11.21 5.50 -15.44
C GLN A 130 -10.28 4.83 -16.45
N ASN A 131 -9.18 4.22 -16.01
CA ASN A 131 -8.28 3.51 -16.91
C ASN A 131 -8.97 2.25 -17.48
N GLY A 132 -8.64 1.89 -18.73
CA GLY A 132 -9.21 0.71 -19.38
C GLY A 132 -8.62 -0.62 -18.85
N ALA A 133 -9.21 -1.75 -19.27
CA ALA A 133 -8.79 -3.09 -18.83
C ALA A 133 -7.30 -3.41 -19.05
N SER A 134 -6.68 -2.81 -20.07
CA SER A 134 -5.25 -2.98 -20.38
C SER A 134 -4.32 -2.11 -19.53
N ALA A 135 -4.83 -1.35 -18.57
CA ALA A 135 -4.04 -0.42 -17.74
C ALA A 135 -2.91 -1.14 -17.00
N SER A 136 -3.15 -2.36 -16.53
CA SER A 136 -2.14 -3.18 -15.89
C SER A 136 -2.40 -4.65 -16.11
N THR A 137 -1.40 -5.37 -16.62
CA THR A 137 -1.40 -6.84 -16.61
C THR A 137 -1.04 -7.42 -15.23
N LEU A 138 -0.37 -6.65 -14.37
CA LEU A 138 -0.05 -7.10 -13.01
C LEU A 138 -1.24 -6.95 -12.08
N ASN A 139 -1.79 -5.74 -11.96
CA ASN A 139 -2.91 -5.42 -11.08
C ASN A 139 -3.49 -4.04 -11.44
N HIS A 140 -4.79 -4.02 -11.76
CA HIS A 140 -5.60 -2.82 -11.85
C HIS A 140 -6.70 -2.89 -10.78
N SER A 141 -6.55 -2.13 -9.69
CA SER A 141 -7.48 -2.18 -8.56
C SER A 141 -7.74 -0.83 -7.90
N THR A 142 -8.86 -0.68 -7.21
CA THR A 142 -9.08 0.48 -6.34
C THR A 142 -8.25 0.36 -5.08
N LEU A 143 -8.29 -0.80 -4.43
CA LEU A 143 -7.49 -1.11 -3.26
C LEU A 143 -6.52 -2.26 -3.55
N PHE A 144 -5.23 -1.99 -3.45
CA PHE A 144 -4.22 -3.03 -3.37
C PHE A 144 -3.78 -3.19 -1.92
N TYR A 145 -4.06 -4.35 -1.33
CA TYR A 145 -3.70 -4.66 0.06
C TYR A 145 -2.74 -5.84 0.12
N GLN A 146 -1.60 -5.65 0.78
CA GLN A 146 -0.68 -6.71 1.17
C GLN A 146 -0.58 -6.75 2.70
N GLY A 147 -1.03 -7.84 3.32
CA GLY A 147 -1.11 -7.94 4.77
C GLY A 147 -1.40 -9.36 5.27
N VAL A 148 -1.78 -9.46 6.55
CA VAL A 148 -2.09 -10.73 7.20
C VAL A 148 -3.44 -11.28 6.71
N GLN A 149 -3.56 -12.60 6.65
CA GLN A 149 -4.79 -13.29 6.26
C GLN A 149 -5.93 -12.96 7.23
N MET A 150 -7.08 -12.51 6.71
CA MET A 150 -8.30 -12.33 7.49
C MET A 150 -8.98 -13.68 7.70
N THR A 151 -8.85 -14.28 8.89
CA THR A 151 -9.39 -15.64 9.12
C THR A 151 -10.86 -15.64 9.56
N ASP A 152 -11.33 -14.61 10.24
CA ASP A 152 -12.66 -14.60 10.89
C ASP A 152 -13.34 -13.21 11.00
N GLY A 153 -12.76 -12.17 10.40
CA GLY A 153 -13.27 -10.79 10.49
C GLY A 153 -13.04 -10.09 11.84
N ASN A 154 -12.45 -10.78 12.82
CA ASN A 154 -12.07 -10.24 14.14
C ASN A 154 -10.56 -10.14 14.33
N ASP A 155 -9.76 -10.51 13.33
CA ASP A 155 -8.32 -10.36 13.39
C ASP A 155 -7.96 -8.88 13.63
N PRO A 156 -7.30 -8.55 14.75
CA PRO A 156 -6.92 -7.18 15.09
C PRO A 156 -5.95 -6.57 14.06
N MET A 157 -5.30 -7.40 13.24
CA MET A 157 -4.38 -6.97 12.18
C MET A 157 -5.07 -6.76 10.83
N ALA A 158 -6.34 -7.15 10.71
CA ALA A 158 -7.10 -7.05 9.48
C ALA A 158 -7.25 -5.59 9.03
N LEU A 159 -7.30 -5.41 7.72
CA LEU A 159 -7.76 -4.17 7.12
C LEU A 159 -9.25 -3.94 7.45
N VAL A 160 -9.57 -2.73 7.89
CA VAL A 160 -10.96 -2.25 7.98
C VAL A 160 -11.27 -1.39 6.76
N CYS A 161 -12.21 -1.83 5.93
CA CYS A 161 -12.69 -1.09 4.76
C CYS A 161 -14.18 -0.78 4.92
N ASP A 162 -14.56 0.48 5.09
CA ASP A 162 -15.94 0.84 5.46
C ASP A 162 -16.42 2.15 4.82
N ARG A 163 -17.71 2.18 4.41
CA ARG A 163 -18.41 3.36 3.84
C ARG A 163 -17.68 4.05 2.67
N ASN A 164 -16.90 3.33 1.88
CA ASN A 164 -16.28 3.89 0.69
C ASN A 164 -17.25 3.83 -0.50
N ALA A 165 -17.21 4.84 -1.37
CA ALA A 165 -17.93 4.89 -2.63
C ALA A 165 -17.00 4.55 -3.80
N TYR A 166 -17.50 3.78 -4.77
CA TYR A 166 -16.69 3.20 -5.85
C TYR A 166 -17.33 3.42 -7.21
N GLU A 167 -16.59 4.05 -8.11
CA GLU A 167 -16.73 3.95 -9.56
C GLU A 167 -15.47 3.25 -10.05
N ASN A 168 -15.56 1.96 -10.36
CA ASN A 168 -14.38 1.14 -10.60
C ASN A 168 -14.02 0.99 -12.08
N GLY A 169 -14.84 1.42 -13.03
CA GLY A 169 -14.64 1.13 -14.45
C GLY A 169 -14.26 -0.33 -14.71
N GLU A 170 -13.08 -0.53 -15.31
CA GLU A 170 -12.47 -1.84 -15.59
C GLU A 170 -11.47 -2.31 -14.51
N ALA A 171 -11.41 -1.63 -13.36
CA ALA A 171 -10.58 -2.01 -12.21
C ALA A 171 -11.32 -3.00 -11.29
N THR A 172 -10.54 -3.84 -10.61
CA THR A 172 -11.08 -4.64 -9.51
C THR A 172 -11.24 -3.79 -8.25
N MET A 173 -12.26 -4.05 -7.43
CA MET A 173 -12.47 -3.27 -6.21
C MET A 173 -11.29 -3.41 -5.23
N ALA A 174 -10.84 -4.64 -5.03
CA ALA A 174 -9.71 -4.92 -4.16
C ALA A 174 -8.88 -6.09 -4.70
N ARG A 175 -7.57 -6.02 -4.51
CA ARG A 175 -6.64 -7.13 -4.66
C ARG A 175 -5.89 -7.34 -3.36
N PHE A 176 -6.03 -8.54 -2.81
CA PHE A 176 -5.30 -8.99 -1.64
C PHE A 176 -4.09 -9.84 -2.03
N VAL A 177 -2.95 -9.57 -1.40
CA VAL A 177 -1.77 -10.43 -1.41
C VAL A 177 -1.50 -10.84 0.02
N GLU A 178 -1.74 -12.12 0.29
CA GLU A 178 -1.48 -12.67 1.60
C GLU A 178 0.01 -12.65 1.92
N ARG A 179 0.30 -12.29 3.17
CA ARG A 179 1.57 -12.62 3.79
C ARG A 179 1.36 -13.78 4.74
N SER A 180 1.94 -14.92 4.41
CA SER A 180 2.10 -16.02 5.35
C SER A 180 2.88 -15.52 6.56
N THR A 181 2.30 -15.58 7.75
CA THR A 181 3.10 -15.56 8.99
C THR A 181 4.09 -16.73 8.89
N PRO A 182 5.42 -16.54 9.07
CA PRO A 182 6.20 -17.63 9.64
C PRO A 182 5.49 -17.99 10.94
N THR A 183 5.10 -19.25 11.04
CA THR A 183 4.52 -19.90 12.22
C THR A 183 5.06 -19.29 13.51
N ALA A 184 4.17 -18.98 14.45
CA ALA A 184 4.55 -18.80 15.84
C ALA A 184 5.43 -19.99 16.25
N MET A 185 6.70 -19.71 16.54
CA MET A 185 7.58 -20.57 17.33
C MET A 185 7.68 -19.95 18.71
#